data_AF-A0A7G1IFH5-F1
#
_entry.id   AF-A0A7G1IFH5-F1
#
_cell.length_a   1.000
_cell.length_b   1.000
_cell.length_c   1.000
_cell.angle_alpha   90.00
_cell.angle_beta   90.00
_cell.angle_gamma   90.00
#
_symmetry.space_group_name_H-M   'P 1'
#
loop_
_entity.id
_entity.type
_entity.pdbx_description
1 polymer ?
#
loop_
_entity_poly.entity_id
_entity_poly.type
_entity_poly.pdbx_seq_one_letter_code
_entity_poly.pdbx_strand_id
1 'polypeptide(L)'
;MIAHEFSHILNGDMRLNIRLIGLLNGILLIGLTGMRVLQFGGGRGSSSKNGAPIWMVALAMMVLGFIGVFFANIIKAAVSRQREWLADASAVQFTRQTAGLVGALKKIAGVASGSALRDARSATEVSHMLFGEGRRSFRAWYATHPPLADRIKALDPSFDPREIADLKQRYGQRSPDGLAEDAMAGFAPVGRAAGVRAGAEPAAAPAGPLGAGRRGISPEQVADRAGTLTRADLLRGAALHATLPPEARRLATQPSTAPAAIIALLLARPGDPLHARQLASVAQRLGHPEAQAAAALVDTMTALPAELRLPLVDLAIPQLAARPPAFREALMGYSTNSPSRTARCRCSSTA
;
A
#
# COMPACT_ATOMS: atom_id res chain seq x y z
N MET A 1 -7.01 -5.81 -5.70
CA MET A 1 -6.49 -4.69 -6.51
C MET A 1 -6.26 -3.44 -5.67
N ILE A 2 -7.27 -2.76 -5.12
CA ILE A 2 -7.04 -1.52 -4.33
C ILE A 2 -6.08 -1.74 -3.16
N ALA A 3 -6.22 -2.85 -2.43
CA ALA A 3 -5.31 -3.20 -1.34
C ALA A 3 -3.86 -3.46 -1.79
N HIS A 4 -3.66 -3.93 -3.04
CA HIS A 4 -2.34 -4.12 -3.64
C HIS A 4 -1.70 -2.76 -3.96
N GLU A 5 -2.45 -1.86 -4.60
CA GLU A 5 -2.00 -0.47 -4.85
C GLU A 5 -1.69 0.28 -3.55
N PHE A 6 -2.55 0.14 -2.54
CA PHE A 6 -2.32 0.73 -1.23
C PHE A 6 -1.05 0.20 -0.58
N SER A 7 -0.74 -1.09 -0.77
CA SER A 7 0.49 -1.67 -0.23
C SER A 7 1.76 -1.06 -0.85
N HIS A 8 1.75 -0.69 -2.13
CA HIS A 8 2.89 0.01 -2.73
C HIS A 8 3.14 1.38 -2.09
N ILE A 9 2.06 2.09 -1.73
CA ILE A 9 2.13 3.36 -1.02
C ILE A 9 2.66 3.14 0.40
N LEU A 10 2.10 2.19 1.13
CA LEU A 10 2.48 1.88 2.51
C LEU A 10 3.94 1.43 2.63
N ASN A 11 4.38 0.59 1.69
CA ASN A 11 5.74 0.04 1.67
C ASN A 11 6.79 0.98 1.05
N GLY A 12 6.35 2.14 0.54
CA GLY A 12 7.24 3.19 0.02
C GLY A 12 7.87 2.88 -1.34
N ASP A 13 7.21 2.05 -2.15
CA ASP A 13 7.76 1.53 -3.40
C ASP A 13 7.97 2.64 -4.44
N MET A 14 7.11 3.68 -4.43
CA MET A 14 7.31 4.87 -5.25
C MET A 14 8.62 5.62 -4.91
N ARG A 15 8.93 5.78 -3.62
CA ARG A 15 10.17 6.43 -3.17
C ARG A 15 11.39 5.62 -3.58
N LEU A 16 11.30 4.30 -3.46
CA LEU A 16 12.35 3.39 -3.89
C LEU A 16 12.59 3.51 -5.40
N ASN A 17 11.52 3.44 -6.22
CA ASN A 17 11.63 3.51 -7.67
C ASN A 17 12.23 4.85 -8.14
N ILE A 18 11.85 5.99 -7.54
CA ILE A 18 12.45 7.31 -7.85
C ILE A 18 13.96 7.30 -7.58
N ARG A 19 14.41 6.72 -6.45
CA ARG A 19 15.85 6.62 -6.14
C ARG A 19 16.59 5.73 -7.13
N LEU A 20 16.01 4.60 -7.52
CA LEU A 20 16.57 3.70 -8.53
C LEU A 20 16.70 4.38 -9.89
N ILE A 21 15.68 5.13 -10.32
CA ILE A 21 15.72 5.91 -11.58
C ILE A 21 16.83 6.97 -11.52
N GLY A 22 16.95 7.69 -10.39
CA GLY A 22 18.03 8.66 -10.19
C GLY A 22 19.42 8.04 -10.30
N LEU A 23 19.65 6.91 -9.63
CA LEU A 23 20.92 6.18 -9.69
C LEU A 23 21.22 5.70 -11.12
N LEU A 24 20.22 5.12 -11.80
CA LEU A 24 20.37 4.59 -13.15
C LEU A 24 20.69 5.69 -14.16
N ASN A 25 20.04 6.85 -14.05
CA ASN A 25 20.36 8.03 -14.84
C ASN A 25 21.77 8.56 -14.53
N GLY A 26 22.21 8.54 -13.28
CA GLY A 26 23.59 8.90 -12.91
C GLY A 26 24.63 8.03 -13.62
N ILE A 27 24.44 6.71 -13.61
CA ILE A 27 25.34 5.76 -14.30
C ILE A 27 25.27 5.95 -15.83
N LEU A 28 24.07 6.20 -16.37
CA LEU A 28 23.87 6.48 -17.79
C LEU A 28 24.62 7.75 -18.22
N LEU A 29 24.59 8.81 -17.42
CA LEU A 29 25.31 10.05 -17.70
C LEU A 29 26.82 9.82 -17.79
N ILE A 30 27.40 8.94 -16.98
CA ILE A 30 28.83 8.57 -17.07
C ILE A 30 29.14 7.95 -18.45
N GLY A 31 28.31 7.00 -18.88
CA GLY A 31 28.46 6.35 -20.18
C GLY A 31 28.27 7.30 -21.36
N LEU A 32 27.24 8.17 -21.28
CA LEU A 32 26.97 9.20 -22.29
C LEU A 32 28.07 10.25 -22.36
N THR A 33 28.64 10.65 -21.21
CA THR A 33 29.77 11.59 -21.17
C THR A 33 31.00 10.98 -21.84
N GLY A 34 31.32 9.72 -21.55
CA GLY A 34 32.39 8.99 -22.24
C GLY A 34 32.17 8.95 -23.77
N MET A 35 30.96 8.62 -24.21
CA MET A 35 30.59 8.63 -25.63
C MET A 35 30.72 10.02 -26.27
N ARG A 36 30.25 11.07 -25.58
CA ARG A 36 30.29 12.45 -26.07
C ARG A 36 31.73 12.97 -26.19
N VAL A 37 32.61 12.59 -25.27
CA VAL A 37 34.04 12.91 -25.34
C VAL A 37 34.72 12.16 -26.49
N LEU A 38 34.38 10.89 -26.73
CA LEU A 38 34.91 10.13 -27.87
C LEU A 38 34.47 10.70 -29.23
N GLN A 39 33.20 11.08 -29.36
CA GLN A 39 32.63 11.63 -30.60
C GLN A 39 33.20 12.99 -30.98
N PHE A 40 33.46 13.87 -30.00
CA PHE A 40 33.88 15.24 -30.24
C PHE A 40 35.37 15.48 -30.00
N GLY A 41 36.03 14.57 -29.26
CA GLY A 41 37.48 14.57 -29.06
C GLY A 41 38.27 13.87 -30.18
N GLY A 42 37.61 13.11 -31.07
CA GLY A 42 38.24 12.34 -32.14
C GLY A 42 38.30 13.01 -33.52
N GLY A 43 37.73 14.22 -33.68
CA GLY A 43 37.46 14.79 -35.01
C GLY A 43 37.93 16.24 -35.20
N ARG A 44 39.26 16.46 -35.26
CA ARG A 44 39.98 17.45 -36.09
C ARG A 44 41.34 17.79 -35.47
N GLY A 45 42.39 17.20 -36.04
CA GLY A 45 43.74 17.77 -36.09
C GLY A 45 44.39 18.17 -34.76
N SER A 46 45.07 17.24 -34.09
CA SER A 46 46.29 17.62 -33.37
C SER A 46 47.18 16.42 -33.16
N SER A 47 48.34 16.47 -33.79
CA SER A 47 49.53 15.64 -33.56
C SER A 47 50.10 15.92 -32.16
N SER A 48 49.30 15.74 -31.12
CA SER A 48 49.63 16.04 -29.73
C SER A 48 49.69 14.73 -28.95
N LYS A 49 50.89 14.40 -28.44
CA LYS A 49 51.17 13.24 -27.57
C LYS A 49 50.29 13.19 -26.29
N ASN A 50 49.45 14.19 -26.04
CA ASN A 50 48.60 14.32 -24.85
C ASN A 50 47.12 13.92 -25.06
N GLY A 51 46.68 13.56 -26.27
CA GLY A 51 45.29 13.16 -26.55
C GLY A 51 44.95 11.69 -26.25
N ALA A 52 45.93 10.79 -26.34
CA ALA A 52 45.78 9.36 -26.07
C ALA A 52 45.24 9.02 -24.66
N PRO A 53 45.73 9.64 -23.56
CA PRO A 53 45.20 9.32 -22.23
C PRO A 53 43.75 9.77 -22.05
N ILE A 54 43.34 10.91 -22.60
CA ILE A 54 41.95 11.40 -22.54
C ILE A 54 41.01 10.45 -23.27
N TRP A 55 41.43 9.95 -24.43
CA TRP A 55 40.64 9.00 -25.22
C TRP A 55 40.46 7.66 -24.49
N MET A 56 41.53 7.15 -23.85
CA MET A 56 41.48 5.95 -23.02
C MET A 56 40.52 6.10 -21.84
N VAL A 57 40.57 7.22 -21.13
CA VAL A 57 39.64 7.50 -20.02
C VAL A 57 38.19 7.58 -20.52
N ALA A 58 37.95 8.25 -21.65
CA ALA A 58 36.61 8.37 -22.23
C ALA A 58 36.05 7.01 -22.67
N LEU A 59 36.89 6.14 -23.24
CA LEU A 59 36.53 4.76 -23.57
C LEU A 59 36.20 3.95 -22.32
N ALA A 60 37.02 4.05 -21.28
CA ALA A 60 36.78 3.37 -20.01
C ALA A 60 35.44 3.83 -19.39
N MET A 61 35.16 5.13 -19.36
CA MET A 61 33.90 5.69 -18.87
C MET A 61 32.69 5.20 -19.67
N MET A 62 32.81 5.13 -21.01
CA MET A 62 31.76 4.60 -21.87
C MET A 62 31.46 3.14 -21.53
N VAL A 63 32.49 2.29 -21.53
CA VAL A 63 32.35 0.84 -21.28
C VAL A 63 31.80 0.58 -19.87
N LEU A 64 32.38 1.19 -18.83
CA LEU A 64 31.89 1.04 -17.46
C LEU A 64 30.46 1.57 -17.30
N GLY A 65 30.13 2.71 -17.91
CA GLY A 65 28.80 3.30 -17.84
C GLY A 65 27.74 2.37 -18.43
N PHE A 66 27.95 1.85 -19.64
CA PHE A 66 26.98 0.95 -20.29
C PHE A 66 26.88 -0.41 -19.59
N ILE A 67 27.99 -0.98 -19.13
CA ILE A 67 27.98 -2.21 -18.32
C ILE A 67 27.22 -1.96 -17.01
N GLY A 68 27.47 -0.83 -16.36
CA GLY A 68 26.76 -0.42 -15.15
C GLY A 68 25.25 -0.30 -15.37
N VAL A 69 24.81 0.36 -16.45
CA VAL A 69 23.39 0.46 -16.81
C VAL A 69 22.77 -0.92 -17.06
N PHE A 70 23.50 -1.82 -17.72
CA PHE A 70 23.03 -3.19 -17.95
C PHE A 70 22.74 -3.93 -16.65
N PHE A 71 23.70 -3.97 -15.72
CA PHE A 71 23.51 -4.63 -14.42
C PHE A 71 22.49 -3.92 -13.54
N ALA A 72 22.49 -2.58 -13.53
CA ALA A 72 21.53 -1.80 -12.76
C ALA A 72 20.08 -2.06 -13.21
N ASN A 73 19.85 -2.25 -14.52
CA ASN A 73 18.53 -2.63 -15.04
C ASN A 73 18.10 -4.03 -14.58
N ILE A 74 19.02 -5.00 -14.54
CA ILE A 74 18.73 -6.35 -14.02
C ILE A 74 18.36 -6.30 -12.54
N ILE A 75 19.14 -5.56 -11.74
CA ILE A 75 18.88 -5.39 -10.30
C ILE A 75 17.54 -4.69 -10.10
N LYS A 76 17.27 -3.60 -10.83
CA LYS A 76 15.98 -2.89 -10.80
C LYS A 76 14.82 -3.83 -11.10
N ALA A 77 14.93 -4.66 -12.14
CA ALA A 77 13.90 -5.63 -12.49
C ALA A 77 13.70 -6.68 -11.38
N ALA A 78 14.77 -7.18 -10.77
CA ALA A 78 14.68 -8.13 -9.66
C ALA A 78 14.01 -7.53 -8.41
N VAL A 79 14.38 -6.29 -8.05
CA VAL A 79 13.75 -5.55 -6.94
C VAL A 79 12.27 -5.32 -7.22
N SER A 80 11.91 -4.91 -8.44
CA SER A 80 10.53 -4.72 -8.87
C SER A 80 9.71 -5.99 -8.68
N ARG A 81 10.22 -7.16 -9.12
CA ARG A 81 9.53 -8.44 -8.92
C ARG A 81 9.33 -8.77 -7.44
N GLN A 82 10.35 -8.60 -6.61
CA GLN A 82 10.25 -8.83 -5.15
C GLN A 82 9.18 -7.94 -4.48
N ARG A 83 9.02 -6.71 -4.97
CA ARG A 83 8.01 -5.76 -4.47
C ARG A 83 6.59 -6.17 -4.83
N GLU A 84 6.35 -6.65 -6.05
CA GLU A 84 5.06 -7.21 -6.45
C GLU A 84 4.61 -8.38 -5.56
N TRP A 85 5.51 -9.32 -5.25
CA TRP A 85 5.21 -10.43 -4.35
C TRP A 85 4.82 -9.97 -2.94
N LEU A 86 5.54 -8.96 -2.43
CA LEU A 86 5.24 -8.38 -1.13
C LEU A 86 3.92 -7.59 -1.14
N ALA A 87 3.61 -6.95 -2.26
CA ALA A 87 2.36 -6.24 -2.45
C ALA A 87 1.16 -7.19 -2.51
N ASP A 88 1.28 -8.32 -3.21
CA ASP A 88 0.29 -9.40 -3.21
C ASP A 88 0.05 -9.98 -1.82
N ALA A 89 1.12 -10.29 -1.08
CA ALA A 89 1.02 -10.78 0.29
C ALA A 89 0.35 -9.75 1.22
N SER A 90 0.71 -8.47 1.10
CA SER A 90 0.13 -7.38 1.88
C SER A 90 -1.35 -7.18 1.54
N ALA A 91 -1.72 -7.29 0.26
CA ALA A 91 -3.11 -7.20 -0.17
C ALA A 91 -3.97 -8.28 0.47
N VAL A 92 -3.49 -9.54 0.48
CA VAL A 92 -4.16 -10.64 1.18
C VAL A 92 -4.25 -10.39 2.68
N GLN A 93 -3.19 -9.84 3.30
CA GLN A 93 -3.19 -9.50 4.71
C GLN A 93 -4.26 -8.44 5.04
N PHE A 94 -4.44 -7.43 4.19
CA PHE A 94 -5.41 -6.36 4.40
C PHE A 94 -6.85 -6.80 4.17
N THR A 95 -7.11 -7.57 3.11
CA THR A 95 -8.48 -7.95 2.73
C THR A 95 -8.94 -9.24 3.39
N ARG A 96 -8.00 -10.07 3.89
CA ARG A 96 -8.23 -11.47 4.29
C ARG A 96 -8.89 -12.30 3.18
N GLN A 97 -8.75 -11.87 1.92
CA GLN A 97 -9.43 -12.46 0.79
C GLN A 97 -8.45 -12.73 -0.35
N THR A 98 -8.04 -13.99 -0.47
CA THR A 98 -7.14 -14.50 -1.52
C THR A 98 -7.89 -14.72 -2.84
N ALA A 99 -9.11 -15.25 -2.79
CA ALA A 99 -9.88 -15.65 -3.98
C ALA A 99 -10.22 -14.45 -4.88
N GLY A 100 -10.53 -13.29 -4.30
CA GLY A 100 -10.79 -12.07 -5.07
C GLY A 100 -9.55 -11.55 -5.81
N LEU A 101 -8.36 -11.67 -5.20
CA LEU A 101 -7.11 -11.28 -5.86
C LEU A 101 -6.74 -12.28 -6.98
N VAL A 102 -6.86 -13.57 -6.71
CA VAL A 102 -6.65 -14.64 -7.70
C VAL A 102 -7.60 -14.49 -8.89
N GLY A 103 -8.89 -14.24 -8.65
CA GLY A 103 -9.88 -14.00 -9.71
C GLY A 103 -9.53 -12.79 -10.58
N ALA A 104 -9.14 -11.68 -9.96
CA ALA A 104 -8.69 -10.49 -10.69
C ALA A 104 -7.45 -10.77 -11.56
N LEU A 105 -6.45 -11.50 -11.03
CA LEU A 105 -5.25 -11.88 -11.79
C LEU A 105 -5.57 -12.84 -12.94
N LYS A 106 -6.43 -13.85 -12.72
CA LYS A 106 -6.92 -14.76 -13.76
C LYS A 106 -7.63 -13.99 -14.87
N LYS A 107 -8.45 -12.99 -14.51
CA LYS A 107 -9.15 -12.13 -15.47
C LYS A 107 -8.18 -11.31 -16.33
N ILE A 108 -7.18 -10.67 -15.72
CA ILE A 108 -6.13 -9.92 -16.45
C ILE A 108 -5.35 -10.84 -17.37
N ALA A 109 -4.98 -12.04 -16.90
CA ALA A 109 -4.24 -13.02 -17.69
C ALA A 109 -5.06 -13.55 -18.87
N GLY A 110 -6.38 -13.63 -18.73
CA GLY A 110 -7.32 -14.10 -19.74
C GLY A 110 -7.58 -13.10 -20.88
N VAL A 111 -7.43 -11.79 -20.66
CA VAL A 111 -7.73 -10.81 -21.72
C VAL A 111 -6.62 -10.83 -22.79
N ALA A 112 -6.99 -10.99 -24.06
CA ALA A 112 -6.04 -11.15 -25.18
C ALA A 112 -5.07 -9.96 -25.37
N SER A 113 -5.51 -8.75 -25.03
CA SER A 113 -4.70 -7.53 -25.00
C SER A 113 -3.67 -7.51 -23.85
N GLY A 114 -3.88 -8.34 -22.82
CA GLY A 114 -3.10 -8.32 -21.58
C GLY A 114 -2.99 -6.91 -21.00
N SER A 115 -1.76 -6.51 -20.67
CA SER A 115 -1.43 -5.14 -20.23
C SER A 115 -0.59 -4.36 -21.27
N ALA A 116 -0.56 -4.80 -22.53
CA ALA A 116 0.36 -4.26 -23.53
C ALA A 116 -0.05 -2.85 -23.99
N LEU A 117 0.82 -1.86 -23.79
CA LEU A 117 0.67 -0.53 -24.37
C LEU A 117 1.23 -0.54 -25.79
N ARG A 118 0.51 0.07 -26.75
CA ARG A 118 0.90 0.13 -28.17
C ARG A 118 2.15 1.00 -28.43
N ASP A 119 2.58 1.81 -27.46
CA ASP A 119 3.68 2.75 -27.62
C ASP A 119 4.93 2.33 -26.81
N ALA A 120 6.02 2.03 -27.52
CA ALA A 120 7.18 1.32 -26.99
C ALA A 120 8.13 2.17 -26.13
N ARG A 121 8.11 3.51 -26.29
CA ARG A 121 8.90 4.44 -25.45
C ARG A 121 8.19 4.71 -24.13
N SER A 122 6.89 5.01 -24.20
CA SER A 122 5.99 5.21 -23.07
C SER A 122 5.85 3.95 -22.20
N ALA A 123 5.89 2.76 -22.80
CA ALA A 123 5.78 1.50 -22.06
C ALA A 123 6.93 1.24 -21.07
N THR A 124 8.14 1.75 -21.29
CA THR A 124 9.28 1.53 -20.36
C THR A 124 9.24 2.48 -19.15
N GLU A 125 8.71 3.69 -19.33
CA GLU A 125 8.53 4.65 -18.25
C GLU A 125 7.32 4.31 -17.38
N VAL A 126 6.26 3.75 -17.98
CA VAL A 126 4.99 3.43 -17.31
C VAL A 126 4.88 1.94 -16.93
N SER A 127 5.87 1.08 -17.26
CA SER A 127 5.79 -0.37 -16.96
C SER A 127 5.61 -0.69 -15.49
N HIS A 128 6.04 0.19 -14.58
CA HIS A 128 5.89 0.04 -13.13
C HIS A 128 4.49 0.37 -12.62
N MET A 129 3.61 0.96 -13.45
CA MET A 129 2.20 1.24 -13.13
C MET A 129 1.23 0.24 -13.77
N LEU A 130 1.75 -0.69 -14.59
CA LEU A 130 0.94 -1.67 -15.32
C LEU A 130 0.84 -2.96 -14.52
N PHE A 131 -0.37 -3.54 -14.44
CA PHE A 131 -0.66 -4.77 -13.70
C PHE A 131 -0.09 -6.05 -14.34
N GLY A 132 0.52 -5.95 -15.52
CA GLY A 132 1.19 -7.03 -16.21
C GLY A 132 2.32 -6.51 -17.09
N GLU A 133 3.05 -7.42 -17.75
CA GLU A 133 4.12 -7.03 -18.66
C GLU A 133 3.60 -6.14 -19.80
N GLY A 134 3.94 -4.84 -19.77
CA GLY A 134 3.62 -3.88 -20.83
C GLY A 134 4.38 -4.13 -22.15
N ARG A 135 5.45 -4.93 -22.11
CA ARG A 135 6.18 -5.44 -23.28
C ARG A 135 6.31 -6.95 -23.13
N ARG A 136 5.97 -7.70 -24.18
CA ARG A 136 6.32 -9.12 -24.33
C ARG A 136 7.85 -9.19 -24.47
N SER A 137 8.55 -9.15 -23.34
CA SER A 137 10.01 -9.10 -23.35
C SER A 137 10.51 -10.49 -23.71
N PHE A 138 11.23 -10.61 -24.82
CA PHE A 138 11.83 -11.87 -25.27
C PHE A 138 12.85 -12.47 -24.27
N ARG A 139 13.15 -11.77 -23.16
CA ARG A 139 14.04 -12.24 -22.08
C ARG A 139 13.38 -12.00 -20.73
N ALA A 140 13.07 -13.09 -20.02
CA ALA A 140 12.51 -13.10 -18.66
C ALA A 140 13.29 -12.23 -17.65
N TRP A 141 14.56 -11.94 -17.93
CA TRP A 141 15.42 -11.14 -17.05
C TRP A 141 15.11 -9.63 -17.06
N TYR A 142 14.46 -9.12 -18.13
CA TYR A 142 14.02 -7.73 -18.24
C TYR A 142 12.56 -7.52 -17.84
N ALA A 143 11.86 -8.57 -17.40
CA ALA A 143 10.50 -8.48 -16.90
C ALA A 143 10.45 -7.67 -15.59
N THR A 144 9.75 -6.54 -15.59
CA THR A 144 9.53 -5.72 -14.38
C THR A 144 8.47 -6.32 -13.46
N HIS A 145 7.65 -7.24 -13.99
CA HIS A 145 6.60 -7.95 -13.28
C HIS A 145 6.87 -9.46 -13.30
N PRO A 146 6.57 -10.19 -12.22
CA PRO A 146 6.57 -11.65 -12.28
C PRO A 146 5.46 -12.12 -13.23
N PRO A 147 5.64 -13.26 -13.92
CA PRO A 147 4.58 -13.87 -14.72
C PRO A 147 3.29 -14.02 -13.91
N LEU A 148 2.15 -13.66 -14.50
CA LEU A 148 0.85 -13.74 -13.82
C LEU A 148 0.54 -15.17 -13.33
N ALA A 149 0.95 -16.19 -14.09
CA ALA A 149 0.78 -17.58 -13.70
C ALA A 149 1.52 -17.92 -12.40
N ASP A 150 2.74 -17.38 -12.20
CA ASP A 150 3.52 -17.61 -10.99
C ASP A 150 2.88 -16.88 -9.80
N ARG A 151 2.38 -15.66 -10.01
CA ARG A 151 1.64 -14.88 -8.99
C ARG A 151 0.39 -15.61 -8.53
N ILE A 152 -0.40 -16.11 -9.48
CA ILE A 152 -1.61 -16.88 -9.18
C ILE A 152 -1.23 -18.15 -8.43
N LYS A 153 -0.21 -18.88 -8.87
CA LYS A 153 0.23 -20.13 -8.23
C LYS A 153 0.73 -19.94 -6.80
N ALA A 154 1.36 -18.79 -6.50
CA ALA A 154 1.78 -18.48 -5.14
C ALA A 154 0.59 -18.17 -4.19
N LEU A 155 -0.50 -17.64 -4.73
CA LEU A 155 -1.73 -17.31 -3.98
C LEU A 155 -2.71 -18.48 -3.91
N ASP A 156 -2.75 -19.31 -4.95
CA ASP A 156 -3.57 -20.50 -5.10
C ASP A 156 -2.69 -21.65 -5.61
N PRO A 157 -2.15 -22.49 -4.70
CA PRO A 157 -1.31 -23.62 -5.08
C PRO A 157 -2.00 -24.67 -5.95
N SER A 158 -3.35 -24.69 -5.98
CA SER A 158 -4.14 -25.63 -6.77
C SER A 158 -4.34 -25.22 -8.22
N PHE A 159 -3.92 -23.99 -8.57
CA PHE A 159 -4.08 -23.41 -9.90
C PHE A 159 -3.31 -24.18 -11.00
N ASP A 160 -4.00 -24.49 -12.11
CA ASP A 160 -3.40 -25.01 -13.33
C ASP A 160 -3.23 -23.88 -14.38
N PRO A 161 -2.01 -23.63 -14.89
CA PRO A 161 -1.77 -22.68 -15.99
C PRO A 161 -2.67 -22.86 -17.23
N ARG A 162 -3.21 -24.07 -17.48
CA ARG A 162 -4.17 -24.33 -18.56
C ARG A 162 -5.46 -23.52 -18.42
N GLU A 163 -5.89 -23.21 -17.20
CA GLU A 163 -7.07 -22.38 -16.95
C GLU A 163 -6.96 -20.98 -17.59
N ILE A 164 -5.75 -20.42 -17.68
CA ILE A 164 -5.52 -19.13 -18.36
C ILE A 164 -5.74 -19.27 -19.88
N ALA A 165 -5.34 -20.39 -20.48
CA ALA A 165 -5.56 -20.64 -21.90
C ALA A 165 -7.06 -20.73 -22.21
N ASP A 166 -7.81 -21.44 -21.37
CA ASP A 166 -9.27 -21.54 -21.48
C ASP A 166 -9.97 -20.19 -21.28
N LEU A 167 -9.49 -19.39 -20.33
CA LEU A 167 -9.97 -18.01 -20.13
C LEU A 167 -9.69 -17.12 -21.35
N LYS A 168 -8.52 -17.24 -21.97
CA LYS A 168 -8.19 -16.51 -23.21
C LYS A 168 -9.11 -16.85 -24.36
N GLN A 169 -9.40 -18.14 -24.53
CA GLN A 169 -10.33 -18.58 -25.57
C GLN A 169 -11.74 -18.05 -25.31
N ARG A 170 -12.23 -18.16 -24.05
CA ARG A 170 -13.54 -17.63 -23.65
C ARG A 170 -13.66 -16.13 -23.85
N TYR A 171 -12.67 -15.36 -23.39
CA TYR A 171 -12.67 -13.90 -23.51
C TYR A 171 -12.45 -13.39 -24.94
N GLY A 172 -11.85 -14.21 -25.81
CA GLY A 172 -11.78 -13.96 -27.24
C GLY A 172 -13.14 -14.07 -27.94
N GLN A 173 -14.05 -14.88 -27.40
CA GLN A 173 -15.40 -15.09 -27.96
C GLN A 173 -16.46 -14.19 -27.30
N ARG A 174 -16.31 -13.91 -26.00
CA ARG A 174 -17.24 -13.09 -25.21
C ARG A 174 -16.46 -12.18 -24.29
N SER A 175 -16.68 -10.86 -24.38
CA SER A 175 -16.02 -9.92 -23.48
C SER A 175 -16.32 -10.25 -22.00
N PRO A 176 -15.34 -10.13 -21.10
CA PRO A 176 -15.54 -10.40 -19.68
C PRO A 176 -16.60 -9.47 -19.09
N ASP A 177 -17.50 -10.01 -18.28
CA ASP A 177 -18.47 -9.21 -17.52
C ASP A 177 -18.08 -9.24 -16.05
N GLY A 178 -17.41 -8.17 -15.60
CA GLY A 178 -16.93 -8.04 -14.22
C GLY A 178 -18.02 -8.21 -13.18
N LEU A 179 -19.18 -7.60 -13.39
CA LEU A 179 -20.25 -7.59 -12.38
C LEU A 179 -20.94 -8.95 -12.29
N ALA A 180 -21.15 -9.61 -13.42
CA ALA A 180 -21.74 -10.95 -13.43
C ALA A 180 -20.79 -11.99 -12.82
N GLU A 181 -19.51 -11.93 -13.16
CA GLU A 181 -18.49 -12.83 -12.60
C GLU A 181 -18.27 -12.61 -11.09
N ASP A 182 -18.22 -11.35 -10.65
CA ASP A 182 -18.12 -11.01 -9.23
C ASP A 182 -19.36 -11.49 -8.46
N ALA A 183 -20.55 -11.42 -9.05
CA ALA A 183 -21.77 -11.96 -8.44
C ALA A 183 -21.74 -13.49 -8.34
N MET A 184 -21.28 -14.18 -9.40
CA MET A 184 -21.11 -15.64 -9.38
C MET A 184 -20.08 -16.10 -8.34
N ALA A 185 -19.03 -15.31 -8.11
CA ALA A 185 -18.01 -15.59 -7.12
C ALA A 185 -18.39 -15.15 -5.70
N GLY A 186 -19.60 -14.62 -5.49
CA GLY A 186 -20.09 -14.17 -4.18
C GLY A 186 -19.50 -12.84 -3.71
N PHE A 187 -18.84 -12.09 -4.60
CA PHE A 187 -18.29 -10.75 -4.33
C PHE A 187 -19.28 -9.62 -4.62
N ALA A 188 -20.39 -9.90 -5.32
CA ALA A 188 -21.48 -8.96 -5.54
C ALA A 188 -22.87 -9.61 -5.29
N PRO A 189 -23.87 -8.88 -4.77
CA PRO A 189 -25.21 -9.41 -4.60
C PRO A 189 -25.85 -9.73 -5.97
N VAL A 190 -26.50 -10.90 -6.05
CA VAL A 190 -27.13 -11.48 -7.25
C VAL A 190 -28.13 -10.52 -7.93
N GLY A 191 -28.68 -9.55 -7.18
CA GLY A 191 -29.62 -8.54 -7.68
C GLY A 191 -29.04 -7.47 -8.62
N ARG A 192 -27.71 -7.35 -8.75
CA ARG A 192 -27.07 -6.36 -9.67
C ARG A 192 -26.86 -6.90 -11.09
N ALA A 193 -27.02 -8.21 -11.32
CA ALA A 193 -26.76 -8.86 -12.62
C ALA A 193 -27.88 -8.65 -13.66
N ALA A 194 -29.08 -8.23 -13.24
CA ALA A 194 -30.12 -7.77 -14.15
C ALA A 194 -30.00 -6.26 -14.30
N GLY A 195 -29.77 -5.77 -15.52
CA GLY A 195 -29.53 -4.36 -15.87
C GLY A 195 -30.69 -3.40 -15.59
N VAL A 196 -31.17 -3.34 -14.36
CA VAL A 196 -32.14 -2.36 -13.89
C VAL A 196 -31.35 -1.26 -13.19
N ARG A 197 -30.95 -0.25 -13.98
CA ARG A 197 -30.82 1.11 -13.47
C ARG A 197 -32.22 1.59 -13.06
N ALA A 198 -32.73 1.10 -11.93
CA ALA A 198 -33.77 1.83 -11.22
C ALA A 198 -33.04 2.96 -10.49
N GLY A 199 -33.36 4.19 -10.85
CA GLY A 199 -32.89 5.41 -10.19
C GLY A 199 -33.42 5.46 -8.75
N ALA A 200 -32.85 4.64 -7.87
CA ALA A 200 -32.94 4.89 -6.45
C ALA A 200 -31.97 6.04 -6.16
N GLU A 201 -32.50 7.27 -6.15
CA GLU A 201 -31.89 8.32 -5.34
C GLU A 201 -31.54 7.70 -3.97
N PRO A 202 -30.30 7.89 -3.47
CA PRO A 202 -29.96 7.41 -2.15
C PRO A 202 -30.93 8.10 -1.18
N ALA A 203 -31.83 7.30 -0.59
CA ALA A 203 -32.86 7.78 0.32
C ALA A 203 -32.23 8.80 1.28
N ALA A 204 -32.70 10.04 1.18
CA ALA A 204 -32.25 11.13 2.01
C ALA A 204 -32.28 10.66 3.47
N ALA A 205 -31.13 10.68 4.13
CA ALA A 205 -31.06 10.29 5.53
C ALA A 205 -32.00 11.23 6.31
N PRO A 206 -32.92 10.71 7.14
CA PRO A 206 -33.87 11.56 7.85
C PRO A 206 -33.09 12.52 8.76
N ALA A 207 -33.39 13.81 8.58
CA ALA A 207 -32.83 14.94 9.33
C ALA A 207 -33.44 15.03 10.74
N GLY A 208 -33.38 13.94 11.52
CA GLY A 208 -33.82 13.91 12.90
C GLY A 208 -32.71 14.28 13.89
N PRO A 209 -33.02 14.96 15.01
CA PRO A 209 -32.05 15.26 16.06
C PRO A 209 -31.44 13.99 16.66
N LEU A 210 -30.24 14.13 17.23
CA LEU A 210 -29.38 13.10 17.79
C LEU A 210 -30.07 12.34 18.95
N GLY A 211 -30.89 11.34 18.61
CA GLY A 211 -31.43 10.37 19.55
C GLY A 211 -30.40 9.28 19.82
N ALA A 212 -30.08 9.10 21.11
CA ALA A 212 -29.11 8.16 21.69
C ALA A 212 -29.47 6.66 21.51
N GLY A 213 -29.81 6.24 20.30
CA GLY A 213 -30.07 4.85 19.96
C GLY A 213 -28.94 4.30 19.08
N ARG A 214 -28.42 3.12 19.41
CA ARG A 214 -27.70 2.28 18.45
C ARG A 214 -28.59 2.10 17.22
N ARG A 215 -28.41 2.92 16.19
CA ARG A 215 -29.06 2.68 14.90
C ARG A 215 -28.54 1.34 14.41
N GLY A 216 -29.45 0.41 14.13
CA GLY A 216 -29.11 -0.87 13.51
C GLY A 216 -28.62 -0.62 12.10
N ILE A 217 -27.32 -0.32 11.97
CA ILE A 217 -26.64 -0.23 10.70
C ILE A 217 -26.31 -1.67 10.32
N SER A 218 -26.92 -2.17 9.25
CA SER A 218 -26.60 -3.51 8.75
C SER A 218 -25.31 -3.47 7.94
N PRO A 219 -24.52 -4.56 7.91
CA PRO A 219 -23.30 -4.63 7.08
C PRO A 219 -23.58 -4.33 5.60
N GLU A 220 -24.76 -4.72 5.08
CA GLU A 220 -25.15 -4.45 3.70
C GLU A 220 -25.30 -2.93 3.45
N GLN A 221 -25.92 -2.20 4.38
CA GLN A 221 -26.09 -0.75 4.28
C GLN A 221 -24.76 0.02 4.31
N VAL A 222 -23.74 -0.51 4.99
CA VAL A 222 -22.38 0.09 4.98
C VAL A 222 -21.70 -0.20 3.65
N ALA A 223 -21.80 -1.43 3.14
CA ALA A 223 -21.21 -1.83 1.88
C ALA A 223 -21.81 -1.04 0.70
N ASP A 224 -23.13 -0.83 0.69
CA ASP A 224 -23.82 -0.07 -0.36
C ASP A 224 -23.43 1.42 -0.38
N ARG A 225 -22.96 1.96 0.74
CA ARG A 225 -22.51 3.35 0.86
C ARG A 225 -20.98 3.50 0.73
N ALA A 226 -20.25 2.40 0.58
CA ALA A 226 -18.80 2.43 0.44
C ALA A 226 -18.41 3.12 -0.87
N GLY A 227 -17.62 4.19 -0.78
CA GLY A 227 -17.20 5.00 -1.93
C GLY A 227 -18.22 6.05 -2.37
N THR A 228 -19.40 6.13 -1.75
CA THR A 228 -20.38 7.19 -2.02
C THR A 228 -20.31 8.25 -0.93
N LEU A 229 -19.47 9.27 -1.12
CA LEU A 229 -19.40 10.43 -0.22
C LEU A 229 -20.40 11.50 -0.69
N THR A 230 -21.48 11.73 0.06
CA THR A 230 -22.46 12.77 -0.29
C THR A 230 -22.18 14.08 0.45
N ARG A 231 -22.73 15.19 -0.05
CA ARG A 231 -22.68 16.50 0.65
C ARG A 231 -23.32 16.45 2.04
N ALA A 232 -24.37 15.64 2.21
CA ALA A 232 -25.03 15.45 3.50
C ALA A 232 -24.10 14.74 4.51
N ASP A 233 -23.30 13.78 4.05
CA ASP A 233 -22.32 13.08 4.89
C ASP A 233 -21.20 14.03 5.34
N LEU A 234 -20.72 14.91 4.45
CA LEU A 234 -19.75 15.96 4.79
C LEU A 234 -20.30 16.95 5.83
N LEU A 235 -21.52 17.44 5.64
CA LEU A 235 -22.17 18.35 6.59
C LEU A 235 -22.38 17.68 7.95
N ARG A 236 -22.74 16.39 7.95
CA ARG A 236 -22.86 15.60 9.19
C ARG A 236 -21.51 15.46 9.89
N GLY A 237 -20.44 15.14 9.17
CA GLY A 237 -19.09 15.06 9.73
C GLY A 237 -18.64 16.39 10.34
N ALA A 238 -18.91 17.51 9.65
CA ALA A 238 -18.63 18.85 10.17
C ALA A 238 -19.42 19.17 11.44
N ALA A 239 -20.71 18.82 11.48
CA ALA A 239 -21.56 18.99 12.67
C ALA A 239 -21.05 18.17 13.85
N LEU A 240 -20.70 16.89 13.64
CA LEU A 240 -20.12 16.03 14.68
C LEU A 240 -18.82 16.62 15.25
N HIS A 241 -17.92 17.08 14.37
CA HIS A 241 -16.71 17.77 14.81
C HIS A 241 -17.02 19.05 15.60
N ALA A 242 -18.00 19.85 15.18
CA ALA A 242 -18.38 21.07 15.88
C ALA A 242 -18.94 20.81 17.28
N THR A 243 -19.62 19.68 17.48
CA THR A 243 -20.17 19.28 18.80
C THR A 243 -19.15 18.67 19.75
N LEU A 244 -17.91 18.43 19.31
CA LEU A 244 -16.87 17.84 20.17
C LEU A 244 -16.50 18.81 21.31
N PRO A 245 -16.59 18.41 22.59
CA PRO A 245 -16.24 19.27 23.71
C PRO A 245 -14.83 19.87 23.57
N PRO A 246 -14.64 21.16 23.86
CA PRO A 246 -13.36 21.83 23.63
C PRO A 246 -12.23 21.23 24.46
N GLU A 247 -12.53 20.70 25.65
CA GLU A 247 -11.57 19.99 26.49
C GLU A 247 -11.10 18.68 25.85
N ALA A 248 -12.03 17.83 25.40
CA ALA A 248 -11.70 16.59 24.70
C ALA A 248 -10.88 16.85 23.43
N ARG A 249 -11.26 17.88 22.66
CA ARG A 249 -10.48 18.32 21.49
C ARG A 249 -9.04 18.69 21.87
N ARG A 250 -8.84 19.50 22.93
CA ARG A 250 -7.49 19.87 23.38
C ARG A 250 -6.67 18.64 23.76
N LEU A 251 -7.25 17.72 24.54
CA LEU A 251 -6.61 16.47 24.95
C LEU A 251 -6.18 15.63 23.73
N ALA A 252 -7.02 15.51 22.71
CA ALA A 252 -6.70 14.74 21.50
C ALA A 252 -5.62 15.39 20.62
N THR A 253 -5.51 16.73 20.63
CA THR A 253 -4.57 17.45 19.76
C THR A 253 -3.18 17.69 20.35
N GLN A 254 -3.00 17.46 21.66
CA GLN A 254 -1.74 17.71 22.35
C GLN A 254 -0.86 16.44 22.41
N PRO A 255 0.45 16.53 22.09
CA PRO A 255 1.34 15.36 22.10
C PRO A 255 1.45 14.65 23.46
N SER A 256 1.33 15.39 24.56
CA SER A 256 1.48 14.90 25.93
C SER A 256 0.23 14.16 26.44
N THR A 257 -0.96 14.56 26.01
CA THR A 257 -2.24 14.06 26.56
C THR A 257 -2.99 13.14 25.59
N ALA A 258 -2.75 13.24 24.27
CA ALA A 258 -3.45 12.43 23.28
C ALA A 258 -3.32 10.91 23.50
N PRO A 259 -2.12 10.35 23.81
CA PRO A 259 -2.02 8.92 24.09
C PRO A 259 -2.84 8.50 25.31
N ALA A 260 -2.79 9.28 26.39
CA ALA A 260 -3.54 9.01 27.61
C ALA A 260 -5.05 9.09 27.38
N ALA A 261 -5.53 10.07 26.59
CA ALA A 261 -6.94 10.21 26.23
C ALA A 261 -7.46 9.00 25.42
N ILE A 262 -6.65 8.48 24.49
CA ILE A 262 -7.00 7.31 23.68
C ILE A 262 -6.99 6.04 24.53
N ILE A 263 -6.01 5.87 25.42
CA ILE A 263 -5.99 4.74 26.37
C ILE A 263 -7.21 4.81 27.29
N ALA A 264 -7.52 5.99 27.83
CA ALA A 264 -8.68 6.22 28.70
C ALA A 264 -10.02 5.88 28.01
N LEU A 265 -10.16 6.13 26.70
CA LEU A 265 -11.32 5.68 25.92
C LEU A 265 -11.46 4.14 25.82
N LEU A 266 -10.35 3.41 25.93
CA LEU A 266 -10.32 1.94 25.84
C LEU A 266 -10.43 1.24 27.20
N LEU A 267 -10.22 1.97 28.30
CA LEU A 267 -10.36 1.44 29.64
C LEU A 267 -11.84 1.21 30.00
N ALA A 268 -12.07 0.16 30.78
CA ALA A 268 -13.36 -0.08 31.43
C ALA A 268 -13.68 1.07 32.39
N ARG A 269 -14.96 1.24 32.73
CA ARG A 269 -15.38 2.30 33.66
C ARG A 269 -14.83 2.08 35.07
N PRO A 270 -14.58 3.14 35.85
CA PRO A 270 -14.18 2.99 37.24
C PRO A 270 -15.25 2.21 38.01
N GLY A 271 -14.82 1.19 38.75
CA GLY A 271 -15.71 0.23 39.44
C GLY A 271 -15.88 -1.11 38.73
N ASP A 272 -15.50 -1.24 37.46
CA ASP A 272 -15.42 -2.54 36.79
C ASP A 272 -14.17 -3.31 37.29
N PRO A 273 -14.28 -4.59 37.70
CA PRO A 273 -13.11 -5.40 38.09
C PRO A 273 -12.04 -5.50 36.98
N LEU A 274 -12.41 -5.29 35.72
CA LEU A 274 -11.49 -5.26 34.59
C LEU A 274 -10.62 -3.99 34.57
N HIS A 275 -11.10 -2.87 35.12
CA HIS A 275 -10.43 -1.57 35.06
C HIS A 275 -9.03 -1.64 35.68
N ALA A 276 -8.91 -2.19 36.89
CA ALA A 276 -7.62 -2.32 37.59
C ALA A 276 -6.62 -3.20 36.81
N ARG A 277 -7.11 -4.29 36.19
CA ARG A 277 -6.28 -5.19 35.37
C ARG A 277 -5.78 -4.50 34.11
N GLN A 278 -6.64 -3.74 33.43
CA GLN A 278 -6.26 -2.99 32.25
C GLN A 278 -5.25 -1.90 32.58
N LEU A 279 -5.45 -1.16 33.67
CA LEU A 279 -4.52 -0.13 34.11
C LEU A 279 -3.15 -0.70 34.49
N ALA A 280 -3.11 -1.85 35.16
CA ALA A 280 -1.86 -2.57 35.43
C ALA A 280 -1.16 -3.01 34.12
N SER A 281 -1.92 -3.44 33.12
CA SER A 281 -1.36 -3.80 31.81
C SER A 281 -0.79 -2.60 31.06
N VAL A 282 -1.46 -1.44 31.13
CA VAL A 282 -0.94 -0.17 30.61
C VAL A 282 0.36 0.21 31.32
N ALA A 283 0.39 0.14 32.65
CA ALA A 283 1.60 0.45 33.43
C ALA A 283 2.79 -0.45 33.07
N GLN A 284 2.54 -1.74 32.87
CA GLN A 284 3.56 -2.71 32.49
C GLN A 284 4.13 -2.47 31.08
N ARG A 285 3.28 -2.03 30.13
CA ARG A 285 3.67 -1.90 28.71
C ARG A 285 4.17 -0.51 28.34
N LEU A 286 3.53 0.52 28.88
CA LEU A 286 3.74 1.92 28.49
C LEU A 286 4.38 2.75 29.60
N GLY A 287 4.37 2.26 30.84
CA GLY A 287 4.94 2.94 32.00
C GLY A 287 3.88 3.46 32.98
N HIS A 288 4.29 3.64 34.23
CA HIS A 288 3.45 4.21 35.28
C HIS A 288 2.92 5.63 34.97
N PRO A 289 3.71 6.57 34.39
CA PRO A 289 3.21 7.90 34.07
C PRO A 289 2.03 7.88 33.09
N GLU A 290 2.11 7.06 32.03
CA GLU A 290 1.05 6.88 31.05
C GLU A 290 -0.21 6.27 31.66
N ALA A 291 -0.06 5.29 32.56
CA ALA A 291 -1.18 4.70 33.27
C ALA A 291 -1.88 5.73 34.17
N GLN A 292 -1.12 6.51 34.95
CA GLN A 292 -1.68 7.56 35.81
C GLN A 292 -2.40 8.64 34.99
N ALA A 293 -1.79 9.09 33.89
CA ALA A 293 -2.41 10.06 32.99
C ALA A 293 -3.70 9.52 32.36
N ALA A 294 -3.72 8.24 31.94
CA ALA A 294 -4.94 7.62 31.43
C ALA A 294 -6.02 7.53 32.51
N ALA A 295 -5.68 7.06 33.72
CA ALA A 295 -6.62 6.97 34.84
C ALA A 295 -7.27 8.32 35.17
N ALA A 296 -6.50 9.41 35.13
CA ALA A 296 -7.00 10.76 35.37
C ALA A 296 -8.01 11.26 34.32
N LEU A 297 -8.02 10.66 33.11
CA LEU A 297 -8.89 11.05 32.01
C LEU A 297 -10.07 10.09 31.77
N VAL A 298 -10.15 8.97 32.50
CA VAL A 298 -11.15 7.92 32.27
C VAL A 298 -12.58 8.44 32.42
N ASP A 299 -12.89 9.21 33.45
CA ASP A 299 -14.25 9.73 33.65
C ASP A 299 -14.66 10.66 32.50
N THR A 300 -13.78 11.59 32.12
CA THR A 300 -14.01 12.52 31.01
C THR A 300 -14.20 11.79 29.68
N MET A 301 -13.37 10.77 29.40
CA MET A 301 -13.41 10.03 28.14
C MET A 301 -14.56 9.04 28.06
N THR A 302 -14.92 8.38 29.17
CA THR A 302 -16.05 7.43 29.20
C THR A 302 -17.40 8.14 29.15
N ALA A 303 -17.49 9.36 29.69
CA ALA A 303 -18.66 10.23 29.55
C ALA A 303 -18.89 10.75 28.12
N LEU A 304 -17.87 10.68 27.25
CA LEU A 304 -17.99 11.14 25.87
C LEU A 304 -19.00 10.27 25.09
N PRO A 305 -20.00 10.89 24.41
CA PRO A 305 -20.95 10.17 23.57
C PRO A 305 -20.26 9.28 22.54
N ALA A 306 -20.78 8.08 22.30
CA ALA A 306 -20.16 7.08 21.42
C ALA A 306 -19.89 7.63 20.01
N GLU A 307 -20.77 8.49 19.50
CA GLU A 307 -20.69 9.12 18.17
C GLU A 307 -19.49 10.08 18.04
N LEU A 308 -18.97 10.61 19.14
CA LEU A 308 -17.85 11.55 19.18
C LEU A 308 -16.50 10.88 19.44
N ARG A 309 -16.49 9.59 19.76
CA ARG A 309 -15.26 8.85 20.05
C ARG A 309 -14.39 8.68 18.82
N LEU A 310 -14.98 8.33 17.67
CA LEU A 310 -14.22 8.17 16.43
C LEU A 310 -13.65 9.51 15.91
N PRO A 311 -14.41 10.62 15.87
CA PRO A 311 -13.85 11.95 15.59
C PRO A 311 -12.70 12.36 16.54
N LEU A 312 -12.80 11.99 17.83
CA LEU A 312 -11.72 12.23 18.79
C LEU A 312 -10.46 11.44 18.43
N VAL A 313 -10.61 10.16 18.09
CA VAL A 313 -9.51 9.29 17.68
C VAL A 313 -8.82 9.84 16.44
N ASP A 314 -9.59 10.27 15.44
CA ASP A 314 -9.05 10.87 14.20
C ASP A 314 -8.16 12.09 14.48
N LEU A 315 -8.55 12.95 15.43
CA LEU A 315 -7.74 14.09 15.86
C LEU A 315 -6.45 13.68 16.60
N ALA A 316 -6.45 12.53 17.27
CA ALA A 316 -5.31 12.02 18.02
C ALA A 316 -4.32 11.23 17.15
N ILE A 317 -4.72 10.71 15.99
CA ILE A 317 -3.86 9.90 15.10
C ILE A 317 -2.52 10.58 14.77
N PRO A 318 -2.46 11.87 14.39
CA PRO A 318 -1.19 12.52 14.10
C PRO A 318 -0.24 12.54 15.31
N GLN A 319 -0.77 12.73 16.52
CA GLN A 319 0.00 12.76 17.76
C GLN A 319 0.53 11.38 18.12
N LEU A 320 -0.28 10.33 17.94
CA LEU A 320 0.14 8.95 18.11
C LEU A 320 1.20 8.54 17.07
N ALA A 321 1.04 8.95 15.82
CA ALA A 321 1.95 8.63 14.73
C ALA A 321 3.35 9.26 14.94
N ALA A 322 3.42 10.41 15.60
CA ALA A 322 4.67 11.09 15.93
C ALA A 322 5.45 10.42 17.08
N ARG A 323 4.85 9.49 17.84
CA ARG A 323 5.54 8.81 18.95
C ARG A 323 6.62 7.84 18.44
N PRO A 324 7.67 7.59 19.26
CA PRO A 324 8.71 6.62 18.92
C PRO A 324 8.13 5.24 18.52
N PRO A 325 8.75 4.51 17.58
CA PRO A 325 8.27 3.20 17.16
C PRO A 325 8.01 2.23 18.31
N ALA A 326 8.91 2.19 19.30
CA ALA A 326 8.77 1.34 20.50
C ALA A 326 7.48 1.63 21.28
N PHE A 327 7.08 2.89 21.39
CA PHE A 327 5.83 3.28 22.05
C PHE A 327 4.61 2.79 21.27
N ARG A 328 4.61 2.95 19.93
CA ARG A 328 3.51 2.52 19.06
C ARG A 328 3.36 1.00 19.06
N GLU A 329 4.47 0.25 19.06
CA GLU A 329 4.48 -1.20 19.15
C GLU A 329 3.92 -1.69 20.49
N ALA A 330 4.35 -1.08 21.60
CA ALA A 330 3.83 -1.39 22.93
C ALA A 330 2.33 -1.11 23.07
N LEU A 331 1.85 0.00 22.47
CA LEU A 331 0.42 0.36 22.46
C LEU A 331 -0.42 -0.65 21.64
N MET A 332 0.07 -1.08 20.49
CA MET A 332 -0.61 -2.09 19.64
C MET A 332 -0.50 -3.52 20.19
N GLY A 333 0.25 -3.73 21.28
CA GLY A 333 0.44 -5.05 21.88
C GLY A 333 1.34 -5.97 21.04
N TYR A 334 2.13 -5.41 20.12
CA TYR A 334 3.18 -6.17 19.46
C TYR A 334 4.31 -6.39 20.47
N SER A 335 4.39 -7.61 20.99
CA SER A 335 5.49 -8.04 21.83
C SER A 335 6.81 -7.95 21.05
N THR A 336 7.74 -7.12 21.52
CA THR A 336 9.13 -7.10 21.04
C THR A 336 9.91 -8.33 21.50
N ASN A 337 9.32 -9.23 22.31
CA ASN A 337 9.91 -10.49 22.75
C ASN A 337 9.78 -11.63 21.72
N SER A 338 9.94 -11.35 20.42
CA SER A 338 10.26 -12.41 19.46
C SER A 338 11.78 -12.42 19.22
N PRO A 339 12.52 -13.46 19.66
CA PRO A 339 13.97 -13.56 19.44
C PRO A 339 14.33 -13.92 17.98
N SER A 340 13.48 -13.62 16.99
CA SER A 340 13.65 -14.09 15.61
C SER A 340 14.12 -13.02 14.62
N ARG A 341 14.34 -11.76 15.04
CA ARG A 341 14.79 -10.68 14.13
C ARG A 341 16.31 -10.49 14.01
N THR A 342 17.11 -11.39 14.59
CA THR A 342 18.58 -11.39 14.48
C THR A 342 19.10 -12.77 14.03
N ALA A 343 18.81 -13.17 12.79
CA ALA A 343 19.48 -14.29 12.16
C ALA A 343 19.93 -13.95 10.73
N ARG A 344 21.25 -13.67 10.61
CA ARG A 344 22.15 -13.83 9.44
C ARG A 344 21.85 -12.95 8.21
N CYS A 345 22.83 -12.23 7.65
CA CYS A 345 24.10 -12.75 7.15
C CYS A 345 25.33 -12.02 7.69
N ARG A 346 26.11 -12.70 8.55
CA ARG A 346 27.58 -12.60 8.49
C ARG A 346 28.05 -13.78 7.66
N CYS A 347 28.57 -13.54 6.46
CA CYS A 347 29.41 -14.51 5.78
C CYS A 347 30.81 -14.38 6.38
N SER A 348 31.23 -15.44 7.06
CA SER A 348 32.62 -15.70 7.44
C SER A 348 33.44 -16.01 6.20
N SER A 349 34.48 -15.21 5.98
CA SER A 349 35.62 -15.54 5.12
C SER A 349 36.55 -16.44 5.92
N THR A 350 36.67 -17.71 5.52
CA THR A 350 37.87 -18.53 5.75
C THR A 350 37.81 -19.76 4.84
N ALA A 351 38.73 -19.78 3.87
CA ALA A 351 39.46 -20.88 3.25
C ALA A 351 39.72 -20.52 1.78
#